data_AF-A0A326QME5-F1
#
_entry.id   AF-A0A326QME5-F1
#
_cell.length_a   1.000
_cell.length_b   1.000
_cell.length_c   1.000
_cell.angle_alpha   90.00
_cell.angle_beta   90.00
_cell.angle_gamma   90.00
#
_symmetry.space_group_name_H-M   'P 1'
#
loop_
_entity.id
_entity.type
_entity.pdbx_description
1 polymer ?
#
loop_
_entity_poly.entity_id
_entity_poly.type
_entity_poly.pdbx_seq_one_letter_code
_entity_poly.pdbx_strand_id
1 'polypeptide(L)'
;MSLAPRSEADLQQRQRSGDLRVLAAADFRVLVATGGLEAAYAATDVVVAANAEFTDQATLQLSLGPVDPPLRIREARLDGVLAQGAGGTAGLCLPIGGGLGEPLRQGGAQVLDALLAGRELELTLTGEATASHPRREYRGRLSLERLGGARLLLHRAIAENGVVAVSSAEGVVRSPYGPLLGPYGNALYSSSGSSSIGLTMPSLA
;
A
#
# COMPACT_ATOMS: atom_id res chain seq x y z
N MET A 1 29.09 -20.15 -17.17
CA MET A 1 28.21 -21.13 -16.49
C MET A 1 26.77 -20.76 -16.82
N SER A 2 25.98 -21.70 -17.33
CA SER A 2 24.58 -21.47 -17.71
C SER A 2 23.68 -22.06 -16.64
N LEU A 3 23.13 -21.22 -15.75
CA LEU A 3 22.14 -21.65 -14.77
C LEU A 3 20.84 -21.97 -15.52
N ALA A 4 20.21 -23.10 -15.23
CA ALA A 4 18.96 -23.51 -15.90
C ALA A 4 17.85 -22.51 -15.56
N PRO A 5 17.18 -21.89 -16.56
CA PRO A 5 16.15 -20.91 -16.32
C PRO A 5 14.92 -21.54 -15.64
N ARG A 6 14.24 -20.77 -14.80
CA ARG A 6 12.96 -21.16 -14.19
C ARG A 6 11.82 -20.50 -14.92
N SER A 7 10.71 -21.21 -15.10
CA SER A 7 9.49 -20.61 -15.62
C SER A 7 8.64 -20.03 -14.49
N GLU A 8 7.82 -19.04 -14.82
CA GLU A 8 6.82 -18.48 -13.89
C GLU A 8 5.85 -19.56 -13.40
N ALA A 9 5.42 -20.45 -14.29
CA ALA A 9 4.51 -21.55 -13.96
C ALA A 9 5.09 -22.48 -12.89
N ASP A 10 6.38 -22.82 -12.98
CA ASP A 10 7.06 -23.67 -12.00
C ASP A 10 7.13 -22.99 -10.62
N LEU A 11 7.40 -21.68 -10.59
CA LEU A 11 7.45 -20.91 -9.35
C LEU A 11 6.06 -20.80 -8.70
N GLN A 12 5.01 -20.55 -9.48
CA GLN A 12 3.64 -20.52 -8.97
C GLN A 12 3.20 -21.89 -8.42
N GLN A 13 3.59 -22.99 -9.06
CA GLN A 13 3.30 -24.33 -8.55
C GLN A 13 3.99 -24.58 -7.20
N ARG A 14 5.28 -24.23 -7.09
CA ARG A 14 6.05 -24.34 -5.84
C ARG A 14 5.48 -23.44 -4.74
N GLN A 15 4.94 -22.28 -5.08
CA GLN A 15 4.23 -21.43 -4.13
C GLN A 15 2.97 -22.10 -3.59
N ARG A 16 2.16 -22.68 -4.49
CA ARG A 16 0.92 -23.39 -4.12
C ARG A 16 1.19 -24.65 -3.29
N SER A 17 2.32 -25.32 -3.51
CA SER A 17 2.73 -26.50 -2.72
C SER A 17 3.42 -26.16 -1.40
N GLY A 18 3.80 -24.90 -1.18
CA GLY A 18 4.56 -24.47 0.01
C GLY A 18 6.07 -24.74 -0.06
N ASP A 19 6.59 -25.18 -1.21
CA ASP A 19 8.00 -25.54 -1.41
C ASP A 19 8.85 -24.39 -1.96
N LEU A 20 8.26 -23.21 -2.14
CA LEU A 20 8.94 -22.04 -2.66
C LEU A 20 10.03 -21.56 -1.68
N ARG A 21 11.30 -21.66 -2.08
CA ARG A 21 12.42 -21.21 -1.26
C ARG A 21 12.65 -19.73 -1.52
N VAL A 22 12.25 -18.91 -0.55
CA VAL A 22 12.35 -17.46 -0.61
C VAL A 22 13.48 -17.02 0.32
N LEU A 23 14.39 -16.18 -0.18
CA LEU A 23 15.44 -15.57 0.63
C LEU A 23 15.44 -14.05 0.46
N ALA A 24 15.82 -13.35 1.53
CA ALA A 24 16.13 -11.93 1.43
C ALA A 24 17.42 -11.73 0.61
N ALA A 25 17.52 -10.58 -0.07
CA ALA A 25 18.71 -10.24 -0.85
C ALA A 25 20.01 -10.27 -0.01
N ALA A 26 19.96 -9.90 1.28
CA ALA A 26 21.11 -9.97 2.18
C ALA A 26 21.58 -11.41 2.41
N ASP A 27 20.66 -12.34 2.71
CA ASP A 27 20.97 -13.75 2.95
C ASP A 27 21.46 -14.44 1.68
N PHE A 28 20.89 -14.07 0.52
CA PHE A 28 21.38 -14.56 -0.77
C PHE A 28 22.85 -14.15 -1.01
N ARG A 29 23.23 -12.92 -0.67
CA ARG A 29 24.63 -12.46 -0.80
C ARG A 29 25.57 -13.23 0.11
N VAL A 30 25.15 -13.56 1.34
CA VAL A 30 25.92 -14.43 2.24
C VAL A 30 26.12 -15.80 1.58
N LEU A 31 25.06 -16.38 1.02
CA LEU A 31 25.11 -17.70 0.39
C LEU A 31 26.02 -17.73 -0.84
N VAL A 32 26.01 -16.67 -1.65
CA VAL A 32 26.95 -16.50 -2.78
C VAL A 32 28.38 -16.38 -2.27
N ALA A 33 28.63 -15.62 -1.20
CA ALA A 33 29.97 -15.43 -0.64
C ALA A 33 30.54 -16.72 -0.03
N THR A 34 29.71 -17.55 0.58
CA THR A 34 30.14 -18.80 1.23
C THR A 34 30.20 -19.99 0.28
N GLY A 35 29.27 -20.08 -0.69
CA GLY A 35 29.05 -21.27 -1.51
C GLY A 35 29.11 -21.05 -3.02
N GLY A 36 29.31 -19.81 -3.47
CA GLY A 36 29.31 -19.46 -4.89
C GLY A 36 27.91 -19.29 -5.49
N LEU A 37 27.86 -18.68 -6.68
CA LEU A 37 26.61 -18.30 -7.34
C LEU A 37 25.73 -19.49 -7.74
N GLU A 38 26.34 -20.60 -8.15
CA GLU A 38 25.59 -21.79 -8.58
C GLU A 38 24.88 -22.48 -7.42
N ALA A 39 25.54 -22.62 -6.27
CA ALA A 39 24.93 -23.16 -5.06
C ALA A 39 23.83 -22.22 -4.54
N ALA A 40 24.08 -20.91 -4.55
CA ALA A 40 23.09 -19.91 -4.15
C ALA A 40 21.85 -19.93 -5.06
N TYR A 41 22.06 -20.01 -6.37
CA TYR A 41 20.98 -20.16 -7.34
C TYR A 41 20.19 -21.46 -7.09
N ALA A 42 20.88 -22.59 -6.94
CA ALA A 42 20.23 -23.88 -6.72
C ALA A 42 19.39 -23.92 -5.43
N ALA A 43 19.81 -23.20 -4.38
CA ALA A 43 19.16 -23.16 -3.07
C ALA A 43 18.01 -22.14 -2.95
N THR A 44 17.87 -21.22 -3.90
CA THR A 44 16.93 -20.08 -3.79
C THR A 44 16.03 -20.00 -5.02
N ASP A 45 14.70 -19.97 -4.86
CA ASP A 45 13.76 -19.85 -5.97
C ASP A 45 13.42 -18.38 -6.29
N VAL A 46 13.17 -17.60 -5.25
CA VAL A 46 12.86 -16.17 -5.33
C VAL A 46 13.77 -15.40 -4.38
N VAL A 47 14.49 -14.40 -4.91
CA VAL A 47 15.21 -13.43 -4.09
C VAL A 47 14.30 -12.23 -3.91
N VAL A 48 13.85 -11.98 -2.68
CA VAL A 48 13.01 -10.83 -2.37
C VAL A 48 13.92 -9.66 -2.00
N ALA A 49 13.86 -8.61 -2.83
CA ALA A 49 14.33 -7.27 -2.52
C ALA A 49 13.10 -6.37 -2.29
N ALA A 50 12.36 -6.68 -1.23
CA ALA A 50 11.32 -5.83 -0.69
C ALA A 50 11.57 -5.71 0.81
N ASN A 51 11.61 -4.49 1.35
CA ASN A 51 11.43 -4.30 2.79
C ASN A 51 9.93 -4.30 3.08
N ALA A 52 9.54 -5.03 4.12
CA ALA A 52 8.26 -4.82 4.78
C ALA A 52 8.38 -3.57 5.66
N GLU A 53 8.13 -2.39 5.09
CA GLU A 53 8.06 -1.14 5.84
C GLU A 53 6.63 -0.90 6.31
N PHE A 54 6.46 -0.51 7.57
CA PHE A 54 5.16 -0.10 8.10
C PHE A 54 4.81 1.28 7.52
N THR A 55 3.78 1.34 6.69
CA THR A 55 3.26 2.60 6.14
C THR A 55 1.79 2.76 6.52
N ASP A 56 1.44 3.95 7.00
CA ASP A 56 0.06 4.39 7.19
C ASP A 56 -0.49 5.14 5.96
N GLN A 57 0.31 5.25 4.89
CA GLN A 57 0.00 5.93 3.64
C GLN A 57 -0.86 5.06 2.72
N ALA A 58 -1.98 4.60 3.27
CA ALA A 58 -2.98 3.81 2.59
C ALA A 58 -4.38 4.24 3.02
N THR A 59 -5.36 3.92 2.20
CA THR A 59 -6.75 4.29 2.43
C THR A 59 -7.68 3.16 2.07
N LEU A 60 -8.59 2.83 2.96
CA LEU A 60 -9.72 1.96 2.70
C LEU A 60 -10.88 2.81 2.17
N GLN A 61 -11.27 2.56 0.92
CA GLN A 61 -12.44 3.18 0.30
C GLN A 61 -13.59 2.18 0.28
N LEU A 62 -14.72 2.56 0.88
CA LEU A 62 -15.92 1.72 0.98
C LEU A 62 -17.07 2.38 0.22
N SER A 63 -17.85 1.59 -0.51
CA SER A 63 -19.10 2.03 -1.13
C SER A 63 -20.27 1.41 -0.39
N LEU A 64 -21.09 2.26 0.22
CA LEU A 64 -22.34 1.88 0.87
C LEU A 64 -23.46 1.75 -0.17
N GLY A 65 -24.49 0.99 0.17
CA GLY A 65 -25.76 1.03 -0.52
C GLY A 65 -26.56 2.32 -0.21
N PRO A 66 -27.65 2.57 -0.95
CA PRO A 66 -28.54 3.69 -0.64
C PRO A 66 -29.19 3.52 0.73
N VAL A 67 -29.40 4.63 1.41
CA VAL A 67 -30.20 4.71 2.64
C VAL A 67 -31.56 5.32 2.28
N ASP A 68 -32.64 4.84 2.90
CA ASP A 68 -33.99 5.39 2.72
C ASP A 68 -34.50 5.97 4.05
N PRO A 69 -34.86 7.27 4.14
CA PRO A 69 -34.67 8.32 3.13
C PRO A 69 -33.19 8.62 2.83
N PRO A 70 -32.86 9.17 1.65
CA PRO A 70 -31.49 9.42 1.22
C PRO A 70 -30.77 10.44 2.11
N LEU A 71 -29.48 10.20 2.30
CA LEU A 71 -28.60 10.98 3.17
C LEU A 71 -27.37 11.47 2.40
N ARG A 72 -27.10 12.78 2.48
CA ARG A 72 -25.89 13.39 1.92
C ARG A 72 -24.77 13.34 2.97
N ILE A 73 -23.97 12.29 2.95
CA ILE A 73 -22.94 12.01 3.97
C ILE A 73 -21.93 13.17 4.06
N ARG A 74 -21.63 13.61 5.28
CA ARG A 74 -20.57 14.56 5.63
C ARG A 74 -19.51 13.87 6.49
N GLU A 75 -19.94 13.22 7.56
CA GLU A 75 -19.07 12.45 8.44
C GLU A 75 -19.61 11.04 8.62
N ALA A 76 -18.70 10.10 8.87
CA ALA A 76 -19.04 8.72 9.11
C ALA A 76 -18.13 8.13 10.20
N ARG A 77 -18.64 7.14 10.93
CA ARG A 77 -17.86 6.35 11.88
C ARG A 77 -18.20 4.86 11.72
N LEU A 78 -17.17 4.02 11.74
CA LEU A 78 -17.29 2.56 11.78
C LEU A 78 -16.65 2.04 13.06
N ASP A 79 -17.43 1.43 13.96
CA ASP A 79 -16.96 1.00 15.29
C ASP A 79 -16.18 2.10 16.03
N GLY A 80 -16.63 3.35 15.90
CA GLY A 80 -15.97 4.53 16.49
C GLY A 80 -14.85 5.13 15.65
N VAL A 81 -14.29 4.40 14.68
CA VAL A 81 -13.23 4.89 13.77
C VAL A 81 -13.80 5.92 12.81
N LEU A 82 -13.19 7.11 12.78
CA LEU A 82 -13.61 8.19 11.90
C LEU A 82 -13.34 7.87 10.42
N ALA A 83 -14.34 8.13 9.60
CA ALA A 83 -14.31 7.99 8.16
C ALA A 83 -14.77 9.31 7.51
N GLN A 84 -14.12 9.70 6.42
CA GLN A 84 -14.51 10.86 5.63
C GLN A 84 -15.58 10.46 4.62
N GLY A 85 -16.69 11.20 4.60
CA GLY A 85 -17.72 11.05 3.56
C GLY A 85 -17.31 11.76 2.27
N ALA A 86 -17.49 11.13 1.13
CA ALA A 86 -17.13 11.69 -0.19
C ALA A 86 -18.11 12.78 -0.71
N GLY A 87 -18.90 13.41 0.16
CA GLY A 87 -19.60 14.65 -0.15
C GLY A 87 -20.79 14.55 -1.12
N GLY A 88 -21.37 13.36 -1.34
CA GLY A 88 -22.57 13.18 -2.16
C GLY A 88 -22.72 11.78 -2.76
N THR A 89 -21.62 11.03 -2.85
CA THR A 89 -21.67 9.59 -3.12
C THR A 89 -21.83 8.83 -1.81
N ALA A 90 -22.41 7.63 -1.85
CA ALA A 90 -22.47 6.70 -0.71
C ALA A 90 -21.07 6.14 -0.34
N GLY A 91 -20.00 6.87 -0.65
CA GLY A 91 -18.61 6.48 -0.49
C GLY A 91 -18.04 6.99 0.84
N LEU A 92 -17.30 6.11 1.50
CA LEU A 92 -16.51 6.41 2.70
C LEU A 92 -15.02 6.21 2.41
N CYS A 93 -14.20 7.03 3.04
CA CYS A 93 -12.75 7.02 2.94
C CYS A 93 -12.15 6.95 4.34
N LEU A 94 -11.41 5.88 4.64
CA LEU A 94 -10.74 5.66 5.92
C LEU A 94 -9.23 5.58 5.72
N PRO A 95 -8.43 6.51 6.29
CA PRO A 95 -6.99 6.33 6.41
C PRO A 95 -6.69 5.03 7.15
N ILE A 96 -5.70 4.24 6.69
CA ILE A 96 -5.38 2.94 7.31
C ILE A 96 -4.76 3.13 8.70
N GLY A 97 -3.88 4.12 8.87
CA GLY A 97 -3.35 4.48 10.18
C GLY A 97 -4.31 5.36 10.99
N GLY A 98 -4.31 5.18 12.31
CA GLY A 98 -5.01 6.07 13.23
C GLY A 98 -4.26 7.39 13.42
N GLY A 99 -4.99 8.49 13.61
CA GLY A 99 -4.40 9.79 13.88
C GLY A 99 -3.61 9.82 15.20
N LEU A 100 -2.54 10.62 15.24
CA LEU A 100 -1.67 10.74 16.43
C LEU A 100 -2.39 11.26 17.69
N GLY A 101 -3.53 11.93 17.53
CA GLY A 101 -4.37 12.44 18.62
C GLY A 101 -5.43 11.44 19.14
N GLU A 102 -5.57 10.27 18.52
CA GLU A 102 -6.52 9.25 18.95
C GLU A 102 -5.88 8.32 20.00
N PRO A 103 -6.44 8.19 21.23
CA PRO A 103 -5.82 7.43 22.32
C PRO A 103 -5.50 5.97 21.97
N LEU A 104 -6.33 5.37 21.12
CA LEU A 104 -6.23 3.97 20.70
C LEU A 104 -5.58 3.81 19.32
N ARG A 105 -5.23 4.92 18.63
CA ARG A 105 -4.71 4.95 17.26
C ARG A 105 -5.46 4.02 16.30
N GLN A 106 -6.78 3.93 16.48
CA GLN A 106 -7.63 3.13 15.61
C GLN A 106 -7.81 3.86 14.27
N GLY A 107 -7.70 3.09 13.19
CA GLY A 107 -7.83 3.56 11.82
C GLY A 107 -8.49 2.51 10.95
N GLY A 108 -8.39 2.69 9.64
CA GLY A 108 -8.95 1.80 8.63
C GLY A 108 -8.36 0.39 8.67
N ALA A 109 -7.16 0.18 9.23
CA ALA A 109 -6.58 -1.14 9.38
C ALA A 109 -7.46 -2.06 10.25
N GLN A 110 -7.91 -1.56 11.41
CA GLN A 110 -8.73 -2.33 12.34
C GLN A 110 -10.13 -2.57 11.76
N VAL A 111 -10.68 -1.59 11.03
CA VAL A 111 -11.95 -1.75 10.29
C VAL A 111 -11.82 -2.83 9.22
N LEU A 112 -10.73 -2.81 8.45
CA LEU A 112 -10.47 -3.81 7.41
C LEU A 112 -10.34 -5.22 8.01
N ASP A 113 -9.52 -5.38 9.05
CA ASP A 113 -9.33 -6.65 9.73
C ASP A 113 -10.66 -7.21 10.27
N ALA A 114 -11.47 -6.34 10.88
CA ALA A 114 -12.80 -6.69 11.36
C ALA A 114 -13.73 -7.21 10.25
N LEU A 115 -13.79 -6.49 9.12
CA LEU A 115 -14.62 -6.86 7.97
C LEU A 115 -14.15 -8.18 7.34
N LEU A 116 -12.83 -8.38 7.21
CA LEU A 116 -12.25 -9.63 6.68
C LEU A 116 -12.49 -10.82 7.62
N ALA A 117 -12.57 -10.59 8.93
CA ALA A 117 -12.98 -11.58 9.92
C ALA A 117 -14.50 -11.87 9.92
N GLY A 118 -15.27 -11.25 9.03
CA GLY A 118 -16.72 -11.44 8.92
C GLY A 118 -17.53 -10.72 10.01
N ARG A 119 -16.93 -9.75 10.72
CA ARG A 119 -17.66 -8.99 11.75
C ARG A 119 -18.62 -7.97 11.12
N GLU A 120 -19.79 -7.83 11.74
CA GLU A 120 -20.66 -6.67 11.52
C GLU A 120 -20.17 -5.50 12.38
N LEU A 121 -19.96 -4.34 11.75
CA LEU A 121 -19.50 -3.12 12.41
C LEU A 121 -20.65 -2.12 12.57
N GLU A 122 -20.67 -1.38 13.67
CA GLU A 122 -21.58 -0.27 13.89
C GLU A 122 -21.24 0.88 12.94
N LEU A 123 -22.21 1.30 12.14
CA LEU A 123 -22.09 2.43 11.22
C LEU A 123 -22.91 3.61 11.73
N THR A 124 -22.26 4.75 11.96
CA THR A 124 -22.92 6.02 12.23
C THR A 124 -22.60 7.01 11.11
N LEU A 125 -23.62 7.62 10.52
CA LEU A 125 -23.49 8.64 9.48
C LEU A 125 -24.16 9.93 9.94
N THR A 126 -23.47 11.05 9.72
CA THR A 126 -24.04 12.39 9.83
C THR A 126 -23.95 13.08 8.47
N GLY A 127 -25.02 13.77 8.11
CA GLY A 127 -25.19 14.36 6.79
C GLY A 127 -25.83 15.74 6.87
N GLU A 128 -25.80 16.40 5.72
CA GLU A 128 -26.43 17.70 5.53
C GLU A 128 -27.82 17.50 4.90
N ALA A 129 -28.86 18.01 5.56
CA ALA A 129 -30.21 17.95 5.00
C ALA A 129 -30.34 18.89 3.80
N THR A 130 -30.82 18.34 2.69
CA THR A 130 -31.16 19.08 1.46
C THR A 130 -32.55 18.65 0.99
N ALA A 131 -33.14 19.37 0.02
CA ALA A 131 -34.43 18.99 -0.54
C ALA A 131 -34.44 17.55 -1.11
N SER A 132 -33.33 17.12 -1.71
CA SER A 132 -33.18 15.77 -2.28
C SER A 132 -32.64 14.73 -1.29
N HIS A 133 -32.13 15.14 -0.13
CA HIS A 133 -31.57 14.27 0.90
C HIS A 133 -32.05 14.75 2.28
N PRO A 134 -33.28 14.41 2.69
CA PRO A 134 -33.88 14.97 3.90
C PRO A 134 -33.27 14.41 5.20
N ARG A 135 -32.61 13.24 5.13
CA ARG A 135 -32.07 12.56 6.31
C ARG A 135 -30.77 13.22 6.78
N ARG A 136 -30.71 13.53 8.08
CA ARG A 136 -29.52 14.10 8.75
C ARG A 136 -28.62 13.07 9.40
N GLU A 137 -29.20 11.98 9.90
CA GLU A 137 -28.49 10.96 10.66
C GLU A 137 -28.96 9.56 10.27
N TYR A 138 -28.02 8.62 10.34
CA TYR A 138 -28.27 7.21 10.18
C TYR A 138 -27.39 6.41 11.13
N ARG A 139 -27.97 5.40 11.77
CA ARG A 139 -27.24 4.37 12.52
C ARG A 139 -27.65 3.00 12.01
N GLY A 140 -26.68 2.13 11.81
CA GLY A 140 -26.91 0.79 11.29
C GLY A 140 -25.73 -0.13 11.50
N ARG A 141 -25.74 -1.25 10.77
CA ARG A 141 -24.64 -2.23 10.78
C ARG A 141 -24.16 -2.50 9.38
N LEU A 142 -22.84 -2.60 9.24
CA LEU A 142 -22.16 -2.85 7.98
C LEU A 142 -21.32 -4.12 8.08
N SER A 143 -21.51 -5.02 7.13
CA SER A 143 -20.65 -6.19 6.92
C SER A 143 -20.01 -6.12 5.54
N LEU A 144 -19.00 -6.96 5.30
CA LEU A 144 -18.32 -7.01 4.01
C LEU A 144 -19.27 -7.36 2.86
N GLU A 145 -20.26 -8.23 3.10
CA GLU A 145 -21.24 -8.69 2.11
C GLU A 145 -22.28 -7.63 1.74
N ARG A 146 -22.48 -6.63 2.62
CA ARG A 146 -23.44 -5.52 2.39
C ARG A 146 -22.82 -4.34 1.66
N LEU A 147 -21.50 -4.35 1.46
CA LEU A 147 -20.82 -3.29 0.71
C LEU A 147 -21.08 -3.46 -0.78
N GLY A 148 -21.44 -2.36 -1.45
CA GLY A 148 -21.52 -2.32 -2.91
C GLY A 148 -20.13 -2.40 -3.57
N GLY A 149 -19.08 -2.12 -2.80
CA GLY A 149 -17.69 -2.30 -3.20
C GLY A 149 -16.72 -1.85 -2.12
N ALA A 150 -15.52 -2.41 -2.11
CA ALA A 150 -14.43 -2.01 -1.22
C ALA A 150 -13.11 -2.00 -2.01
N ARG A 151 -12.26 -1.01 -1.75
CA ARG A 151 -10.93 -0.88 -2.34
C ARG A 151 -9.93 -0.49 -1.28
N LEU A 152 -8.84 -1.24 -1.18
CA LEU A 152 -7.66 -0.82 -0.43
C LEU A 152 -6.72 -0.10 -1.40
N LEU A 153 -6.54 1.21 -1.22
CA LEU A 153 -5.62 2.01 -2.01
C LEU A 153 -4.30 2.18 -1.27
N LEU A 154 -3.25 1.66 -1.87
CA LEU A 154 -1.88 1.72 -1.38
C LEU A 154 -1.15 2.87 -2.06
N HIS A 155 -1.41 4.12 -1.64
CA HIS A 155 -0.88 5.32 -2.29
C HIS A 155 0.63 5.30 -2.48
N ARG A 156 1.34 4.64 -1.55
CA ARG A 156 2.81 4.50 -1.56
C ARG A 156 3.30 3.08 -1.28
N ALA A 157 2.42 2.11 -1.01
CA ALA A 157 2.85 0.76 -0.61
C ALA A 157 3.16 -0.18 -1.79
N ILE A 158 2.66 0.11 -2.99
CA ILE A 158 3.12 -0.52 -4.24
C ILE A 158 3.73 0.58 -5.12
N ALA A 159 4.90 1.06 -4.71
CA ALA A 159 5.77 1.83 -5.61
C ALA A 159 6.80 0.86 -6.16
N GLU A 160 6.41 0.06 -7.15
CA GLU A 160 7.31 -0.90 -7.79
C GLU A 160 8.49 -0.20 -8.47
N ASN A 161 8.32 1.07 -8.87
CA ASN A 161 9.39 1.89 -9.43
C ASN A 161 9.14 3.36 -9.06
N GLY A 162 10.09 4.00 -8.41
CA GLY A 162 10.10 5.44 -8.22
C GLY A 162 10.57 6.06 -9.51
N VAL A 163 9.89 7.12 -9.92
CA VAL A 163 10.22 7.84 -11.14
C VAL A 163 11.55 8.57 -10.91
N VAL A 164 12.56 8.21 -11.69
CA VAL A 164 13.79 8.99 -11.80
C VAL A 164 13.64 9.93 -12.99
N ALA A 165 13.84 11.22 -12.75
CA ALA A 165 13.97 12.20 -13.81
C ALA A 165 15.46 12.54 -13.99
N VAL A 166 15.90 12.62 -15.24
CA VAL A 166 17.25 12.99 -15.63
C VAL A 166 17.10 14.13 -16.69
N SER A 167 18.10 15.01 -16.95
CA SER A 167 18.16 15.91 -18.16
C SER A 167 19.27 15.63 -19.22
N SER A 168 18.96 15.42 -20.51
CA SER A 168 19.97 15.17 -21.58
C SER A 168 20.54 16.46 -22.14
N ALA A 169 19.89 17.58 -21.82
CA ALA A 169 20.34 18.90 -22.18
C ALA A 169 21.50 19.32 -21.26
N GLU A 170 22.50 19.98 -21.82
CA GLU A 170 23.63 20.50 -21.06
C GLU A 170 23.18 21.57 -20.06
N GLY A 171 23.61 21.45 -18.80
CA GLY A 171 23.27 22.41 -17.74
C GLY A 171 22.04 22.04 -16.91
N VAL A 172 21.51 23.01 -16.15
CA VAL A 172 20.41 22.79 -15.20
C VAL A 172 19.06 22.98 -15.88
N VAL A 173 18.24 21.94 -15.88
CA VAL A 173 16.84 21.97 -16.31
C VAL A 173 15.92 21.99 -15.09
N ARG A 174 14.99 22.94 -15.04
CA ARG A 174 13.97 22.99 -13.99
C ARG A 174 12.83 22.05 -14.38
N SER A 175 12.55 21.05 -13.55
CA SER A 175 11.47 20.08 -13.76
C SER A 175 10.52 20.05 -12.57
N PRO A 176 9.30 19.48 -12.73
CA PRO A 176 8.40 19.18 -11.60
C PRO A 176 9.02 18.25 -10.53
N TYR A 177 10.11 17.55 -10.87
CA TYR A 177 10.86 16.65 -9.99
C TYR A 177 12.10 17.31 -9.36
N GLY A 178 12.24 18.63 -9.47
CA GLY A 178 13.41 19.38 -9.03
C GLY A 178 14.37 19.75 -10.17
N PRO A 179 15.43 20.52 -9.88
CA PRO A 179 16.46 20.84 -10.86
C PRO A 179 17.24 19.57 -11.26
N LEU A 180 17.30 19.31 -12.56
CA LEU A 180 18.00 18.19 -13.18
C LEU A 180 19.28 18.72 -13.82
N LEU A 181 20.44 18.17 -13.48
CA LEU A 181 21.71 18.52 -14.12
C LEU A 181 21.98 17.54 -15.27
N GLY A 182 22.15 18.07 -16.48
CA GLY A 182 22.43 17.27 -17.67
C GLY A 182 23.86 17.39 -18.23
N PRO A 183 24.26 16.60 -19.24
CA PRO A 183 23.45 15.74 -20.13
C PRO A 183 23.13 14.33 -19.57
N TYR A 184 23.20 14.20 -18.24
CA TYR A 184 22.81 13.15 -17.26
C TYR A 184 24.09 12.75 -16.46
N GLY A 185 24.13 12.60 -15.12
CA GLY A 185 23.05 12.42 -14.13
C GLY A 185 23.18 13.30 -12.86
N ASN A 186 22.19 13.34 -11.95
CA ASN A 186 21.92 12.31 -10.92
C ASN A 186 20.66 11.47 -11.12
N ALA A 187 20.62 10.31 -10.46
CA ALA A 187 19.45 9.48 -10.25
C ALA A 187 19.49 8.87 -8.84
N LEU A 188 18.45 9.08 -8.01
CA LEU A 188 18.23 8.22 -6.83
C LEU A 188 16.77 7.82 -6.73
N TYR A 189 16.58 6.51 -6.85
CA TYR A 189 15.38 5.81 -6.49
C TYR A 189 15.72 4.89 -5.31
N SER A 190 14.93 4.94 -4.25
CA SER A 190 14.96 3.95 -3.17
C SER A 190 13.87 2.92 -3.44
N SER A 191 14.25 1.73 -3.90
CA SER A 191 13.47 0.53 -3.63
C SER A 191 13.86 -0.01 -2.26
N SER A 192 12.94 -0.75 -1.66
CA SER A 192 13.16 -1.35 -0.37
C SER A 192 14.03 -2.62 -0.54
N GLY A 193 15.22 -2.65 0.06
CA GLY A 193 16.15 -3.79 -0.04
C GLY A 193 17.55 -3.46 0.49
N SER A 194 18.39 -4.49 0.70
CA SER A 194 19.71 -4.42 1.37
C SER A 194 20.80 -3.59 0.68
N SER A 195 20.46 -2.89 -0.40
CA SER A 195 21.34 -1.99 -1.17
C SER A 195 20.68 -0.64 -1.47
N SER A 196 19.63 -0.26 -0.72
CA SER A 196 19.01 1.06 -0.86
C SER A 196 20.00 2.17 -0.51
N ILE A 197 20.06 3.18 -1.36
CA ILE A 197 21.03 4.27 -1.34
C ILE A 197 20.89 5.23 -0.15
N GLY A 198 19.80 5.11 0.63
CA GLY A 198 19.64 5.84 1.89
C GLY A 198 20.62 5.40 2.99
N LEU A 199 21.22 4.20 2.88
CA LEU A 199 22.14 3.65 3.88
C LEU A 199 23.54 3.31 3.33
N THR A 200 23.77 3.45 2.03
CA THR A 200 25.08 3.16 1.40
C THR A 200 25.53 4.31 0.49
N MET A 201 25.75 5.48 1.08
CA MET A 201 26.59 6.51 0.46
C MET A 201 28.06 6.23 0.85
N PRO A 202 28.92 5.80 -0.09
CA PRO A 202 30.35 5.63 0.20
C PRO A 202 31.04 6.99 0.15
N SER A 203 30.86 7.81 1.20
CA SER A 203 31.67 9.01 1.53
C SER A 203 31.12 9.87 2.69
N LEU A 204 30.12 9.41 3.44
CA LEU A 204 29.86 9.93 4.78
C LEU A 204 30.53 8.98 5.77
N ALA A 205 31.55 9.50 6.46
CA ALA A 205 32.25 8.83 7.56
C ALA A 205 31.28 8.48 8.70
#